data_AF-A0A4R3YB43-F1
#
_entry.id   AF-A0A4R3YB43-F1
#
_cell.length_a   1.000
_cell.length_b   1.000
_cell.length_c   1.000
_cell.angle_alpha   90.00
_cell.angle_beta   90.00
_cell.angle_gamma   90.00
#
_symmetry.space_group_name_H-M   'P 1'
#
loop_
_entity.id
_entity.type
_entity.pdbx_description
1 polymer ?
#
loop_
_entity_poly.entity_id
_entity_poly.type
_entity_poly.pdbx_seq_one_letter_code
_entity_poly.pdbx_strand_id
1 'polypeptide(L)'
;MDNNLLISLENSQTFVNEISELIQSSKQRAAVAVNAELTLLYWHVGKRINEYVLQGDRGDYGQQVITILAKKLTEQFGKGWGRTHLLYCIKFAEIFSDIEIVHALRGQLSWTHFKTLSYIEDPLKREFYATMVVQECWSTRTLDERIGSLLFERTAISKKPDETVIQELNLLRKQGQYNQSLVLKDPYILDFLELNDRYLEKDLEDAILREIEQFLLELGAGFTFITRQKRIQIDEDDFYIDLLFYNRKLKRLIAIELKTEKFKPAHKSQMELYLAWLAKYEQEEDENPPLGIILCTSKKQEQVELLDLKQSDIHIAEYLTVLPSKKLLEQRLHLAVKKAKQRFSH
;
A
#
# COMPACT_ATOMS: atom_id res chain seq x y z
N MET A 1 24.27 -35.36 -37.44
CA MET A 1 25.29 -34.83 -36.52
C MET A 1 24.89 -33.47 -35.92
N ASP A 2 23.77 -32.86 -36.34
CA ASP A 2 23.39 -31.51 -35.88
C ASP A 2 22.62 -31.42 -34.55
N ASN A 3 22.02 -32.52 -34.06
CA ASN A 3 21.26 -32.48 -32.81
C ASN A 3 22.15 -32.40 -31.54
N ASN A 4 23.39 -32.90 -31.59
CA ASN A 4 24.29 -32.91 -30.43
C ASN A 4 25.00 -31.55 -30.19
N LEU A 5 25.14 -30.71 -31.21
CA LEU A 5 25.76 -29.38 -31.06
C LEU A 5 24.78 -28.36 -30.46
N LEU A 6 23.50 -28.41 -30.85
CA LEU A 6 22.42 -27.58 -30.29
C LEU A 6 22.19 -27.87 -28.80
N ILE A 7 22.15 -29.16 -28.42
CA ILE A 7 22.07 -29.59 -27.01
C ILE A 7 23.29 -29.11 -26.21
N SER A 8 24.48 -29.04 -26.82
CA SER A 8 25.71 -28.57 -26.13
C SER A 8 25.73 -27.06 -25.88
N LEU A 9 25.14 -26.25 -26.77
CA LEU A 9 25.09 -24.79 -26.65
C LEU A 9 23.97 -24.34 -25.69
N GLU A 10 22.81 -24.98 -25.72
CA GLU A 10 21.73 -24.75 -24.73
C GLU A 10 22.14 -25.20 -23.33
N ASN A 11 22.86 -26.32 -23.18
CA ASN A 11 23.44 -26.73 -21.90
C ASN A 11 24.51 -25.75 -21.40
N SER A 12 25.30 -25.14 -22.30
CA SER A 12 26.28 -24.13 -21.90
C SER A 12 25.62 -22.83 -21.44
N GLN A 13 24.55 -22.38 -22.09
CA GLN A 13 23.84 -21.18 -21.66
C GLN A 13 23.05 -21.41 -20.37
N THR A 14 22.39 -22.56 -20.24
CA THR A 14 21.71 -22.98 -19.00
C THR A 14 22.69 -23.06 -17.84
N PHE A 15 23.86 -23.69 -18.03
CA PHE A 15 24.91 -23.76 -17.01
C PHE A 15 25.47 -22.37 -16.63
N VAL A 16 25.69 -21.48 -17.60
CA VAL A 16 26.10 -20.09 -17.32
C VAL A 16 25.04 -19.34 -16.54
N ASN A 17 23.75 -19.54 -16.84
CA ASN A 17 22.64 -18.95 -16.10
C ASN A 17 22.60 -19.48 -14.66
N GLU A 18 22.72 -20.80 -14.46
CA GLU A 18 22.77 -21.42 -13.11
C GLU A 18 23.91 -20.86 -12.26
N ILE A 19 25.13 -20.78 -12.82
CA ILE A 19 26.28 -20.20 -12.10
C ILE A 19 26.07 -18.71 -11.83
N SER A 20 25.49 -17.96 -12.79
CA SER A 20 25.17 -16.55 -12.61
C SER A 20 24.17 -16.34 -11.49
N GLU A 21 23.12 -17.17 -11.42
CA GLU A 21 22.12 -17.15 -10.36
C GLU A 21 22.75 -17.44 -8.99
N LEU A 22 23.65 -18.43 -8.89
CA LEU A 22 24.38 -18.72 -7.65
C LEU A 22 25.22 -17.53 -7.17
N ILE A 23 25.94 -16.88 -8.10
CA ILE A 23 26.75 -15.69 -7.80
C ILE A 23 25.86 -14.52 -7.36
N GLN A 24 24.79 -14.24 -8.11
CA GLN A 24 23.86 -13.16 -7.82
C GLN A 24 23.17 -13.37 -6.46
N SER A 25 22.68 -14.58 -6.21
CA SER A 25 22.06 -14.97 -4.95
C SER A 25 23.01 -14.82 -3.76
N SER A 26 24.28 -15.21 -3.92
CA SER A 26 25.30 -15.04 -2.88
C SER A 26 25.61 -13.57 -2.60
N LYS A 27 25.80 -12.77 -3.65
CA LYS A 27 26.00 -11.31 -3.52
C LYS A 27 24.81 -10.62 -2.86
N GLN A 28 23.59 -11.02 -3.21
CA GLN A 28 22.37 -10.49 -2.62
C GLN A 28 22.28 -10.80 -1.12
N ARG A 29 22.54 -12.05 -0.72
CA ARG A 29 22.56 -12.42 0.71
C ARG A 29 23.60 -11.63 1.49
N ALA A 30 24.80 -11.46 0.95
CA ALA A 30 25.84 -10.66 1.58
C ALA A 30 25.42 -9.19 1.73
N ALA A 31 24.83 -8.60 0.68
CA ALA A 31 24.32 -7.24 0.72
C ALA A 31 23.21 -7.06 1.77
N VAL A 32 22.27 -8.01 1.86
CA VAL A 32 21.19 -7.99 2.86
C VAL A 32 21.77 -8.08 4.28
N ALA A 33 22.71 -8.99 4.53
CA ALA A 33 23.34 -9.14 5.84
C ALA A 33 24.09 -7.88 6.26
N VAL A 34 24.91 -7.31 5.37
CA VAL A 34 25.62 -6.05 5.62
C VAL A 34 24.65 -4.91 5.92
N ASN A 35 23.57 -4.80 5.16
CA ASN A 35 22.58 -3.75 5.34
C ASN A 35 21.81 -3.89 6.66
N ALA A 36 21.53 -5.13 7.10
CA ALA A 36 20.92 -5.41 8.39
C ALA A 36 21.85 -5.00 9.55
N GLU A 37 23.14 -5.33 9.47
CA GLU A 37 24.15 -4.95 10.47
C GLU A 37 24.37 -3.43 10.52
N LEU A 38 24.45 -2.77 9.35
CA LEU A 38 24.53 -1.31 9.29
C LEU A 38 23.31 -0.65 9.92
N THR A 39 22.11 -1.18 9.67
CA THR A 39 20.88 -0.67 10.28
C THR A 39 20.92 -0.78 11.81
N LEU A 40 21.36 -1.92 12.36
CA LEU A 40 21.55 -2.07 13.80
C LEU A 40 22.61 -1.11 14.35
N LEU A 41 23.74 -0.97 13.66
CA LEU A 41 24.78 -0.03 14.03
C LEU A 41 24.22 1.39 14.14
N TYR A 42 23.48 1.84 13.13
CA TYR A 42 22.88 3.17 13.13
C TYR A 42 21.87 3.35 14.27
N TRP A 43 21.09 2.32 14.59
CA TRP A 43 20.22 2.35 15.76
C TRP A 43 21.00 2.49 17.07
N HIS A 44 22.04 1.66 17.27
CA HIS A 44 22.87 1.69 18.48
C HIS A 44 23.61 3.03 18.64
N VAL A 45 24.13 3.58 17.55
CA VAL A 45 24.74 4.91 17.53
C VAL A 45 23.73 5.95 17.97
N GLY A 46 22.52 5.94 17.39
CA GLY A 46 21.44 6.85 17.75
C GLY A 46 21.09 6.78 19.22
N LYS A 47 20.84 5.57 19.73
CA LYS A 47 20.52 5.31 21.13
C LYS A 47 21.62 5.81 22.06
N ARG A 48 22.89 5.49 21.75
CA ARG A 48 24.03 5.90 22.58
C ARG A 48 24.19 7.42 22.62
N ILE A 49 23.99 8.11 21.49
CA ILE A 49 24.02 9.57 21.43
C ILE A 49 22.86 10.15 22.25
N ASN A 50 21.64 9.61 22.12
CA ASN A 50 20.51 10.04 22.93
C ASN A 50 20.81 9.90 24.41
N GLU A 51 21.24 8.74 24.88
CA GLU A 51 21.62 8.52 26.28
C GLU A 51 22.70 9.48 26.77
N TYR A 52 23.69 9.79 25.93
CA TYR A 52 24.76 10.74 26.27
C TYR A 52 24.25 12.19 26.35
N VAL A 53 23.45 12.63 25.38
CA VAL A 53 22.90 13.99 25.34
C VAL A 53 21.85 14.18 26.45
N LEU A 54 21.12 13.12 26.81
CA LEU A 54 20.16 13.11 27.91
C LEU A 54 20.79 13.32 29.30
N GLN A 55 22.09 13.05 29.45
CA GLN A 55 22.83 13.32 30.68
C GLN A 55 23.22 14.81 30.82
N GLY A 56 22.93 15.66 29.82
CA GLY A 56 23.10 17.11 29.85
C GLY A 56 21.84 17.87 29.41
N ASP A 57 21.94 19.19 29.27
CA ASP A 57 20.83 20.02 28.79
C ASP A 57 20.61 19.79 27.28
N ARG A 58 19.38 19.42 26.86
CA ARG A 58 19.01 19.05 25.47
C ARG A 58 19.10 20.21 24.46
N GLY A 59 19.51 21.41 24.88
CA GLY A 59 19.64 22.60 24.06
C GLY A 59 20.97 22.68 23.30
N ASP A 60 21.64 23.82 23.40
CA ASP A 60 22.87 24.13 22.66
C ASP A 60 24.01 23.13 22.92
N TYR A 61 24.06 22.55 24.12
CA TYR A 61 25.03 21.52 24.49
C TYR A 61 24.92 20.28 23.59
N GLY A 62 23.71 19.76 23.37
CA GLY A 62 23.48 18.60 22.50
C GLY A 62 23.92 18.86 21.05
N GLN A 63 23.65 20.07 20.53
CA GLN A 63 24.05 20.46 19.18
C GLN A 63 25.57 20.56 19.02
N GLN A 64 26.26 21.08 20.03
CA GLN A 64 27.73 21.15 20.05
C GLN A 64 28.35 19.75 20.11
N VAL A 65 27.82 18.86 20.96
CA VAL A 65 28.27 17.47 21.07
C VAL A 65 28.16 16.75 19.74
N ILE A 66 27.01 16.84 19.06
CA ILE A 66 26.80 16.19 17.76
C ILE A 66 27.77 16.75 16.71
N THR A 67 28.02 18.06 16.72
CA THR A 67 28.93 18.71 15.76
C THR A 67 30.38 18.23 15.95
N ILE A 68 30.86 18.19 17.19
CA ILE A 68 32.20 17.69 17.52
C ILE A 68 32.33 16.21 17.19
N LEU A 69 31.33 15.40 17.55
CA LEU A 69 31.30 13.97 17.29
C LEU A 69 31.33 13.68 15.79
N ALA A 70 30.49 14.37 15.00
CA ALA A 70 30.46 14.23 13.54
C ALA A 70 31.83 14.52 12.90
N LYS A 71 32.51 15.58 13.35
CA LYS A 71 33.85 15.91 12.85
C LYS A 71 34.84 14.77 13.12
N LYS A 72 34.92 14.31 14.38
CA LYS A 72 35.84 13.23 14.79
C LYS A 72 35.54 11.91 14.07
N LEU A 73 34.27 11.52 13.97
CA LEU A 73 33.89 10.28 13.29
C LEU A 73 34.13 10.36 11.77
N THR A 74 33.93 11.53 11.16
CA THR A 74 34.24 11.74 9.74
C THR A 74 35.74 11.69 9.47
N GLU A 75 36.57 12.24 10.37
CA GLU A 75 38.03 12.13 10.30
C GLU A 75 38.51 10.68 10.44
N GLN A 76 37.88 9.89 11.31
CA GLN A 76 38.29 8.51 11.60
C GLN A 76 37.75 7.49 10.58
N PHE A 77 36.48 7.60 10.19
CA PHE A 77 35.75 6.60 9.40
C PHE A 77 35.33 7.08 8.01
N GLY A 78 35.58 8.35 7.68
CA GLY A 78 35.32 8.93 6.37
C GLY A 78 33.87 9.33 6.12
N LYS A 79 33.50 9.37 4.83
CA LYS A 79 32.17 9.81 4.38
C LYS A 79 31.09 8.89 4.95
N GLY A 80 30.00 9.50 5.44
CA GLY A 80 28.88 8.78 6.04
C GLY A 80 28.63 9.14 7.50
N TRP A 81 29.63 9.67 8.22
CA TRP A 81 29.54 10.00 9.65
C TRP A 81 29.37 11.50 9.95
N GLY A 82 28.81 12.25 8.99
CA GLY A 82 28.54 13.67 9.16
C GLY A 82 27.34 13.96 10.07
N ARG A 83 27.18 15.24 10.44
CA ARG A 83 26.12 15.70 11.38
C ARG A 83 24.73 15.22 10.99
N THR A 84 24.36 15.34 9.71
CA THR A 84 23.05 14.91 9.21
C THR A 84 22.80 13.42 9.42
N HIS A 85 23.82 12.57 9.22
CA HIS A 85 23.69 11.13 9.43
C HIS A 85 23.50 10.78 10.91
N LEU A 86 24.23 11.44 11.81
CA LEU A 86 24.03 11.26 13.25
C LEU A 86 22.62 11.67 13.69
N LEU A 87 22.09 12.76 13.13
CA LEU A 87 20.71 13.18 13.38
C LEU A 87 19.69 12.14 12.89
N TYR A 88 19.93 11.49 11.75
CA TYR A 88 19.09 10.37 11.31
C TYR A 88 19.18 9.18 12.28
N CYS A 89 20.38 8.83 12.76
CA CYS A 89 20.56 7.76 13.74
C CYS A 89 19.80 8.05 15.04
N ILE A 90 19.95 9.28 15.57
CA ILE A 90 19.23 9.77 16.75
C ILE A 90 17.72 9.60 16.57
N LYS A 91 17.18 10.18 15.47
CA LYS A 91 15.75 10.10 15.17
C LYS A 91 15.29 8.66 15.00
N PHE A 92 16.09 7.82 14.34
CA PHE A 92 15.77 6.41 14.17
C PHE A 92 15.61 5.69 15.52
N ALA A 93 16.54 5.92 16.46
CA ALA A 93 16.48 5.33 17.79
C ALA A 93 15.34 5.90 18.67
N GLU A 94 14.94 7.16 18.47
CA GLU A 94 13.79 7.77 19.14
C GLU A 94 12.46 7.18 18.65
N ILE A 95 12.33 7.04 17.33
CA ILE A 95 11.11 6.60 16.65
C ILE A 95 10.89 5.09 16.79
N PHE A 96 11.96 4.30 16.69
CA PHE A 96 11.95 2.86 16.90
C PHE A 96 12.62 2.54 18.24
N SER A 97 12.02 3.02 19.34
CA SER A 97 12.61 2.89 20.69
C SER A 97 12.72 1.45 21.18
N ASP A 98 11.81 0.57 20.73
CA ASP A 98 11.89 -0.85 20.95
C ASP A 98 12.81 -1.52 19.92
N ILE A 99 13.92 -2.07 20.43
CA ILE A 99 14.92 -2.74 19.60
C ILE A 99 14.35 -4.00 18.94
N GLU A 100 13.37 -4.68 19.54
CA GLU A 100 12.81 -5.91 18.99
C GLU A 100 12.12 -5.67 17.64
N ILE A 101 11.52 -4.50 17.45
CA ILE A 101 10.96 -4.07 16.17
C ILE A 101 12.08 -3.96 15.11
N VAL A 102 13.21 -3.36 15.48
CA VAL A 102 14.38 -3.25 14.59
C VAL A 102 14.95 -4.63 14.30
N HIS A 103 15.02 -5.51 15.30
CA HIS A 103 15.48 -6.88 15.10
C HIS A 103 14.62 -7.63 14.09
N ALA A 104 13.29 -7.51 14.19
CA ALA A 104 12.35 -8.14 13.27
C ALA A 104 12.44 -7.58 11.84
N LEU A 105 12.65 -6.27 11.69
CA LEU A 105 12.56 -5.58 10.40
C LEU A 105 13.90 -5.39 9.68
N ARG A 106 15.05 -5.45 10.35
CA ARG A 106 16.37 -5.14 9.72
C ARG A 106 16.75 -6.02 8.54
N GLY A 107 16.25 -7.27 8.50
CA GLY A 107 16.49 -8.19 7.40
C GLY A 107 15.56 -7.97 6.20
N GLN A 108 14.51 -7.17 6.39
CA GLN A 108 13.43 -6.95 5.43
C GLN A 108 13.44 -5.52 4.88
N LEU A 109 13.84 -4.56 5.70
CA LEU A 109 13.86 -3.14 5.38
C LEU A 109 15.30 -2.63 5.29
N SER A 110 15.56 -1.84 4.24
CA SER A 110 16.84 -1.14 4.12
C SER A 110 16.92 0.09 5.02
N TRP A 111 18.13 0.59 5.29
CA TRP A 111 18.33 1.85 6.02
C TRP A 111 17.50 3.01 5.46
N THR A 112 17.36 3.09 4.13
CA THR A 112 16.55 4.13 3.49
C THR A 112 15.07 3.99 3.81
N HIS A 113 14.53 2.76 3.89
CA HIS A 113 13.15 2.54 4.36
C HIS A 113 12.97 3.04 5.81
N PHE A 114 13.86 2.64 6.72
CA PHE A 114 13.80 3.11 8.11
C PHE A 114 13.88 4.63 8.23
N LYS A 115 14.76 5.25 7.43
CA LYS A 115 14.87 6.71 7.35
C LYS A 115 13.54 7.32 6.91
N THR A 116 12.95 6.88 5.81
CA THR A 116 11.64 7.38 5.33
C THR A 116 10.56 7.21 6.39
N LEU A 117 10.43 6.00 6.95
CA LEU A 117 9.41 5.68 7.97
C LEU A 117 9.58 6.51 9.24
N SER A 118 10.82 6.87 9.61
CA SER A 118 11.09 7.68 10.80
C SER A 118 10.52 9.10 10.71
N TYR A 119 10.25 9.61 9.51
CA TYR A 119 9.63 10.94 9.33
C TYR A 119 8.10 10.92 9.38
N ILE A 120 7.48 9.75 9.47
CA ILE A 120 6.03 9.64 9.66
C ILE A 120 5.74 9.86 11.15
N GLU A 121 5.13 10.98 11.51
CA GLU A 121 4.87 11.36 12.91
C GLU A 121 3.84 10.44 13.58
N ASP A 122 2.75 10.13 12.87
CA ASP A 122 1.68 9.25 13.33
C ASP A 122 2.19 7.78 13.44
N PRO A 123 2.25 7.20 14.66
CA PRO A 123 2.73 5.84 14.86
C PRO A 123 1.89 4.78 14.14
N LEU A 124 0.57 4.97 14.06
CA LEU A 124 -0.34 4.02 13.43
C LEU A 124 -0.12 4.01 11.92
N LYS A 125 0.00 5.21 11.33
CA LYS A 125 0.36 5.37 9.91
C LYS A 125 1.72 4.76 9.61
N ARG A 126 2.72 4.98 10.49
CA ARG A 126 4.06 4.40 10.34
C ARG A 126 4.01 2.88 10.34
N GLU A 127 3.25 2.30 11.27
CA GLU A 127 3.06 0.85 11.38
C GLU A 127 2.37 0.27 10.14
N PHE A 128 1.36 0.97 9.60
CA PHE A 128 0.73 0.62 8.34
C PHE A 128 1.75 0.54 7.20
N TYR A 129 2.50 1.61 6.95
CA TYR A 129 3.47 1.63 5.85
C TYR A 129 4.60 0.61 6.05
N ALA A 130 5.12 0.45 7.28
CA ALA A 130 6.13 -0.56 7.57
C ALA A 130 5.63 -1.98 7.27
N THR A 131 4.38 -2.28 7.64
CA THR A 131 3.74 -3.56 7.36
C THR A 131 3.56 -3.76 5.86
N MET A 132 3.04 -2.76 5.14
CA MET A 132 2.78 -2.89 3.70
C MET A 132 4.07 -3.02 2.88
N VAL A 133 5.15 -2.32 3.25
CA VAL A 133 6.45 -2.47 2.59
C VAL A 133 6.94 -3.92 2.64
N VAL A 134 6.78 -4.57 3.79
CA VAL A 134 7.15 -5.97 3.97
C VAL A 134 6.25 -6.89 3.15
N GLN A 135 4.93 -6.69 3.22
CA GLN A 135 3.96 -7.61 2.63
C GLN A 135 3.90 -7.56 1.10
N GLU A 136 4.16 -6.38 0.53
CA GLU A 136 4.14 -6.14 -0.90
C GLU A 136 5.54 -5.93 -1.51
N CYS A 137 6.59 -6.09 -0.71
CA CYS A 137 7.99 -5.94 -1.12
C CYS A 137 8.26 -4.59 -1.80
N TRP A 138 7.71 -3.50 -1.26
CA TRP A 138 7.87 -2.18 -1.87
C TRP A 138 9.33 -1.73 -1.87
N SER A 139 9.76 -1.16 -2.98
CA SER A 139 11.00 -0.40 -3.03
C SER A 139 10.87 0.90 -2.23
N THR A 140 12.00 1.55 -1.91
CA THR A 140 11.97 2.87 -1.25
C THR A 140 11.24 3.90 -2.09
N ARG A 141 11.36 3.82 -3.41
CA ARG A 141 10.64 4.68 -4.36
C ARG A 141 9.13 4.45 -4.27
N THR A 142 8.71 3.19 -4.27
CA THR A 142 7.30 2.83 -4.13
C THR A 142 6.75 3.28 -2.78
N LEU A 143 7.51 3.12 -1.69
CA LEU A 143 7.13 3.64 -0.38
C LEU A 143 6.92 5.16 -0.41
N ASP A 144 7.86 5.92 -0.99
CA ASP A 144 7.76 7.37 -1.11
C ASP A 144 6.53 7.78 -1.95
N GLU A 145 6.25 7.08 -3.05
CA GLU A 145 5.06 7.29 -3.90
C GLU A 145 3.76 6.96 -3.15
N ARG A 146 3.71 5.87 -2.37
CA ARG A 146 2.53 5.50 -1.56
C ARG A 146 2.28 6.47 -0.40
N ILE A 147 3.33 6.99 0.23
CA ILE A 147 3.21 8.06 1.24
C ILE A 147 2.73 9.35 0.57
N GLY A 148 3.32 9.71 -0.58
CA GLY A 148 2.98 10.92 -1.32
C GLY A 148 1.54 10.96 -1.81
N SER A 149 0.97 9.79 -2.16
CA SER A 149 -0.43 9.62 -2.56
C SER A 149 -1.40 9.44 -1.38
N LEU A 150 -0.91 9.54 -0.14
CA LEU A 150 -1.71 9.43 1.09
C LEU A 150 -2.47 8.10 1.18
N LEU A 151 -1.81 7.01 0.78
CA LEU A 151 -2.43 5.69 0.68
C LEU A 151 -3.12 5.28 1.98
N PHE A 152 -2.47 5.47 3.14
CA PHE A 152 -3.06 5.13 4.44
C PHE A 152 -4.42 5.79 4.63
N GLU A 153 -4.50 7.10 4.47
CA GLU A 153 -5.74 7.87 4.67
C GLU A 153 -6.84 7.53 3.67
N ARG A 154 -6.46 7.07 2.49
CA ARG A 154 -7.40 6.61 1.46
C ARG A 154 -7.88 5.19 1.74
N THR A 155 -7.12 4.38 2.45
CA THR A 155 -7.46 2.99 2.74
C THR A 155 -8.56 2.94 3.81
N ALA A 156 -9.56 2.07 3.63
CA ALA A 156 -10.71 1.98 4.54
C ALA A 156 -10.31 1.67 5.99
N ILE A 157 -9.17 1.00 6.20
CA ILE A 157 -8.62 0.74 7.54
C ILE A 157 -8.39 2.02 8.36
N SER A 158 -8.00 3.15 7.73
CA SER A 158 -7.74 4.40 8.46
C SER A 158 -8.96 5.00 9.15
N LYS A 159 -10.16 4.60 8.72
CA LYS A 159 -11.45 5.06 9.24
C LYS A 159 -11.92 4.25 10.45
N LYS A 160 -11.23 3.15 10.79
CA LYS A 160 -11.55 2.28 11.93
C LYS A 160 -10.92 2.79 13.23
N PRO A 161 -11.39 2.32 14.40
CA PRO A 161 -10.71 2.57 15.68
C PRO A 161 -9.26 2.06 15.65
N ASP A 162 -8.37 2.79 16.33
CA ASP A 162 -6.92 2.52 16.31
C ASP A 162 -6.59 1.09 16.75
N GLU A 163 -7.28 0.57 17.76
CA GLU A 163 -7.13 -0.81 18.24
C GLU A 163 -7.45 -1.83 17.15
N THR A 164 -8.51 -1.59 16.38
CA THR A 164 -8.90 -2.46 15.25
C THR A 164 -7.85 -2.40 14.14
N VAL A 165 -7.32 -1.21 13.84
CA VAL A 165 -6.23 -1.06 12.85
C VAL A 165 -5.00 -1.86 13.28
N ILE A 166 -4.59 -1.75 14.54
CA ILE A 166 -3.44 -2.48 15.10
C ILE A 166 -3.68 -3.99 15.02
N GLN A 167 -4.87 -4.47 15.36
CA GLN A 167 -5.21 -5.89 15.28
C GLN A 167 -5.14 -6.41 13.84
N GLU A 168 -5.71 -5.69 12.88
CA GLU A 168 -5.69 -6.07 11.47
C GLU A 168 -4.27 -6.09 10.88
N LEU A 169 -3.44 -5.11 11.22
CA LEU A 169 -2.03 -5.07 10.80
C LEU A 169 -1.22 -6.22 11.41
N ASN A 170 -1.51 -6.59 12.66
CA ASN A 170 -0.88 -7.74 13.32
C ASN A 170 -1.26 -9.07 12.66
N LEU A 171 -2.53 -9.25 12.29
CA LEU A 171 -3.00 -10.43 11.56
C LEU A 171 -2.32 -10.53 10.20
N LEU A 172 -2.25 -9.43 9.46
CA LEU A 172 -1.54 -9.37 8.18
C LEU A 172 -0.07 -9.76 8.35
N ARG A 173 0.63 -9.21 9.36
CA ARG A 173 2.05 -9.51 9.61
C ARG A 173 2.29 -10.98 9.96
N LYS A 174 1.45 -11.55 10.83
CA LYS A 174 1.67 -12.90 11.38
C LYS A 174 1.18 -14.01 10.46
N GLN A 175 0.08 -13.77 9.75
CA GLN A 175 -0.65 -14.80 9.00
C GLN A 175 -0.71 -14.51 7.50
N GLY A 176 -0.26 -13.33 7.04
CA GLY A 176 -0.40 -12.91 5.64
C GLY A 176 -1.87 -12.69 5.23
N GLN A 177 -2.78 -12.58 6.20
CA GLN A 177 -4.21 -12.50 5.94
C GLN A 177 -4.59 -11.07 5.55
N TYR A 178 -4.98 -10.89 4.29
CA TYR A 178 -5.59 -9.66 3.82
C TYR A 178 -7.08 -9.62 4.18
N ASN A 179 -7.58 -8.40 4.40
CA ASN A 179 -9.00 -8.13 4.57
C ASN A 179 -9.43 -6.99 3.64
N GLN A 180 -10.74 -6.79 3.53
CA GLN A 180 -11.30 -5.75 2.66
C GLN A 180 -10.80 -4.35 3.05
N SER A 181 -10.65 -4.05 4.34
CA SER A 181 -10.23 -2.72 4.81
C SER A 181 -8.81 -2.35 4.42
N LEU A 182 -7.93 -3.32 4.18
CA LEU A 182 -6.55 -3.14 3.72
C LEU A 182 -6.43 -2.93 2.20
N VAL A 183 -7.42 -3.40 1.44
CA VAL A 183 -7.39 -3.39 -0.03
C VAL A 183 -8.19 -2.21 -0.58
N LEU A 184 -9.35 -1.93 0.02
CA LEU A 184 -10.30 -0.95 -0.49
C LEU A 184 -9.89 0.49 -0.17
N LYS A 185 -9.99 1.34 -1.18
CA LYS A 185 -9.63 2.77 -1.10
C LYS A 185 -10.84 3.66 -1.32
N ASP A 186 -10.76 4.87 -0.79
CA ASP A 186 -11.76 5.91 -0.97
C ASP A 186 -11.16 7.28 -0.63
N PRO A 187 -10.94 8.16 -1.62
CA PRO A 187 -11.24 8.00 -3.05
C PRO A 187 -10.17 7.19 -3.80
N TYR A 188 -10.49 6.75 -5.01
CA TYR A 188 -9.54 6.31 -6.04
C TYR A 188 -9.05 7.52 -6.86
N ILE A 189 -7.77 7.55 -7.23
CA ILE A 189 -7.16 8.63 -8.01
C ILE A 189 -6.92 8.10 -9.43
N LEU A 190 -7.68 8.63 -10.38
CA LEU A 190 -7.72 8.23 -11.79
C LEU A 190 -7.31 9.38 -12.72
N ASP A 191 -6.36 10.22 -12.27
CA ASP A 191 -5.87 11.39 -13.01
C ASP A 191 -5.04 11.02 -14.25
N PHE A 192 -4.49 9.81 -14.28
CA PHE A 192 -3.80 9.23 -15.43
C PHE A 192 -4.72 8.91 -16.62
N LEU A 193 -6.05 8.94 -16.46
CA LEU A 193 -6.98 8.64 -17.56
C LEU A 193 -7.09 9.77 -18.58
N GLU A 194 -6.59 10.98 -18.25
CA GLU A 194 -6.60 12.17 -19.10
C GLU A 194 -7.98 12.48 -19.72
N LEU A 195 -9.04 12.26 -18.94
CA LEU A 195 -10.41 12.50 -19.36
C LEU A 195 -10.72 14.00 -19.39
N ASN A 196 -11.38 14.45 -20.47
CA ASN A 196 -11.92 15.80 -20.57
C ASN A 196 -13.08 16.00 -19.59
N ASP A 197 -13.50 17.25 -19.34
CA ASP A 197 -14.58 17.57 -18.38
C ASP A 197 -15.96 16.96 -18.73
N ARG A 198 -16.14 16.42 -19.94
CA ARG A 198 -17.38 15.79 -20.40
C ARG A 198 -17.08 14.42 -20.99
N TYR A 199 -17.53 13.39 -20.30
CA TYR A 199 -17.38 11.99 -20.71
C TYR A 199 -18.59 11.19 -20.22
N LEU A 200 -18.90 10.12 -20.95
CA LEU A 200 -19.90 9.11 -20.58
C LEU A 200 -19.24 7.95 -19.80
N GLU A 201 -20.04 7.07 -19.21
CA GLU A 201 -19.54 5.87 -18.50
C GLU A 201 -18.69 4.99 -19.43
N LYS A 202 -19.11 4.86 -20.70
CA LYS A 202 -18.34 4.15 -21.73
C LYS A 202 -16.95 4.76 -21.98
N ASP A 203 -16.84 6.08 -22.00
CA ASP A 203 -15.56 6.77 -22.23
C ASP A 203 -14.60 6.53 -21.04
N LEU A 204 -15.14 6.51 -19.81
CA LEU A 204 -14.39 6.19 -18.60
C LEU A 204 -13.90 4.74 -18.62
N GLU A 205 -14.76 3.80 -19.00
CA GLU A 205 -14.39 2.39 -19.15
C GLU A 205 -13.30 2.19 -20.20
N ASP A 206 -13.48 2.77 -21.40
CA ASP A 206 -12.50 2.68 -22.48
C ASP A 206 -11.15 3.29 -22.07
N ALA A 207 -11.16 4.38 -21.29
CA ALA A 207 -9.94 4.97 -20.73
C ALA A 207 -9.26 4.06 -19.70
N ILE A 208 -10.03 3.45 -18.78
CA ILE A 208 -9.49 2.50 -17.79
C ILE A 208 -8.79 1.32 -18.47
N LEU A 209 -9.34 0.83 -19.58
CA LEU A 209 -8.77 -0.31 -20.28
C LEU A 209 -7.53 0.05 -21.09
N ARG A 210 -7.50 1.27 -21.65
CA ARG A 210 -6.29 1.80 -22.27
C ARG A 210 -5.16 1.94 -21.24
N GLU A 211 -5.50 2.39 -20.02
CA GLU A 211 -4.55 2.60 -18.92
C GLU A 211 -4.62 1.49 -17.85
N ILE A 212 -4.89 0.25 -18.26
CA ILE A 212 -5.20 -0.84 -17.32
C ILE A 212 -4.05 -1.12 -16.34
N GLU A 213 -2.80 -0.92 -16.75
CA GLU A 213 -1.63 -1.05 -15.89
C GLU A 213 -1.67 -0.03 -14.75
N GLN A 214 -1.94 1.24 -15.06
CA GLN A 214 -2.05 2.30 -14.05
C GLN A 214 -3.27 2.09 -13.16
N PHE A 215 -4.38 1.62 -13.73
CA PHE A 215 -5.56 1.28 -12.95
C PHE A 215 -5.30 0.12 -11.99
N LEU A 216 -4.59 -0.93 -12.40
CA LEU A 216 -4.16 -2.01 -11.51
C LEU A 216 -3.23 -1.51 -10.39
N LEU A 217 -2.30 -0.61 -10.69
CA LEU A 217 -1.41 0.00 -9.70
C LEU A 217 -2.17 0.85 -8.68
N GLU A 218 -3.24 1.52 -9.13
CA GLU A 218 -4.13 2.32 -8.31
C GLU A 218 -5.09 1.46 -7.49
N LEU A 219 -5.59 0.34 -8.01
CA LEU A 219 -6.36 -0.65 -7.24
C LEU A 219 -5.50 -1.30 -6.15
N GLY A 220 -4.24 -1.63 -6.45
CA GLY A 220 -3.26 -2.17 -5.50
C GLY A 220 -3.00 -3.66 -5.67
N ALA A 221 -2.29 -4.26 -4.71
CA ALA A 221 -1.82 -5.63 -4.85
C ALA A 221 -2.95 -6.66 -4.90
N GLY A 222 -2.75 -7.68 -5.74
CA GLY A 222 -3.62 -8.86 -5.82
C GLY A 222 -4.74 -8.75 -6.84
N PHE A 223 -5.04 -7.57 -7.40
CA PHE A 223 -6.03 -7.45 -8.46
C PHE A 223 -5.54 -8.08 -9.77
N THR A 224 -6.44 -8.78 -10.45
CA THR A 224 -6.23 -9.41 -11.77
C THR A 224 -7.46 -9.12 -12.61
N PHE A 225 -7.27 -8.52 -13.78
CA PHE A 225 -8.36 -8.24 -14.70
C PHE A 225 -8.88 -9.54 -15.32
N ILE A 226 -10.20 -9.77 -15.28
CA ILE A 226 -10.84 -10.93 -15.91
C ILE A 226 -11.44 -10.51 -17.24
N THR A 227 -12.39 -9.57 -17.21
CA THR A 227 -13.08 -9.11 -18.42
C THR A 227 -13.75 -7.76 -18.16
N ARG A 228 -14.06 -7.06 -19.25
CA ARG A 228 -14.96 -5.92 -19.27
C ARG A 228 -16.34 -6.33 -19.75
N GLN A 229 -17.37 -5.53 -19.44
CA GLN A 229 -18.74 -5.68 -19.94
C GLN A 229 -19.21 -7.15 -19.86
N LYS A 230 -19.03 -7.77 -18.69
CA LYS A 230 -19.45 -9.17 -18.47
C LYS A 230 -20.96 -9.21 -18.58
N ARG A 231 -21.45 -9.84 -19.65
CA ARG A 231 -22.86 -10.09 -19.85
C ARG A 231 -23.36 -11.10 -18.81
N ILE A 232 -24.43 -10.72 -18.14
CA ILE A 232 -25.22 -11.52 -17.21
C ILE A 232 -26.61 -11.64 -17.83
N GLN A 233 -27.05 -12.87 -18.07
CA GLN A 233 -28.41 -13.12 -18.53
C GLN A 233 -29.26 -13.63 -17.38
N ILE A 234 -30.39 -12.95 -17.13
CA ILE A 234 -31.38 -13.33 -16.13
C ILE A 234 -32.73 -13.34 -16.84
N ASP A 235 -33.31 -14.53 -16.96
CA ASP A 235 -34.51 -14.77 -17.76
C ASP A 235 -34.34 -14.26 -19.20
N GLU A 236 -35.11 -13.23 -19.58
CA GLU A 236 -35.08 -12.62 -20.92
C GLU A 236 -34.26 -11.31 -20.96
N ASP A 237 -33.74 -10.85 -19.82
CA ASP A 237 -33.03 -9.58 -19.69
C ASP A 237 -31.51 -9.77 -19.65
N ASP A 238 -30.81 -8.87 -20.35
CA ASP A 238 -29.35 -8.79 -20.35
C ASP A 238 -28.86 -7.64 -19.47
N PHE A 239 -28.00 -7.98 -18.53
CA PHE A 239 -27.28 -7.06 -17.66
C PHE A 239 -25.78 -7.10 -17.97
N TYR A 240 -25.05 -6.05 -17.61
CA TYR A 240 -23.62 -5.95 -17.88
C TYR A 240 -22.89 -5.41 -16.65
N ILE A 241 -21.90 -6.15 -16.18
CA ILE A 241 -20.92 -5.63 -15.20
C ILE A 241 -19.84 -4.90 -15.98
N ASP A 242 -19.60 -3.62 -15.66
CA ASP A 242 -18.63 -2.80 -16.37
C ASP A 242 -17.23 -3.43 -16.38
N LEU A 243 -16.71 -3.78 -15.21
CA LEU A 243 -15.43 -4.48 -15.09
C LEU A 243 -15.49 -5.60 -14.05
N LEU A 244 -14.97 -6.76 -14.41
CA LEU A 244 -14.83 -7.90 -13.51
C LEU A 244 -13.35 -8.19 -13.27
N PHE A 245 -12.97 -8.25 -12.00
CA PHE A 245 -11.63 -8.57 -11.53
C PHE A 245 -11.67 -9.77 -10.59
N TYR A 246 -10.50 -10.35 -10.35
CA TYR A 246 -10.25 -11.23 -9.22
C TYR A 246 -9.27 -10.56 -8.26
N ASN A 247 -9.45 -10.73 -6.95
CA ASN A 247 -8.41 -10.37 -5.99
C ASN A 247 -7.77 -11.63 -5.39
N ARG A 248 -6.50 -11.87 -5.73
CA ARG A 248 -5.72 -13.05 -5.29
C ARG A 248 -5.44 -13.11 -3.79
N LYS A 249 -5.42 -11.95 -3.12
CA LYS A 249 -5.16 -11.87 -1.68
C LYS A 249 -6.44 -12.11 -0.87
N LEU A 250 -7.57 -11.63 -1.37
CA LEU A 250 -8.91 -11.86 -0.78
C LEU A 250 -9.58 -13.15 -1.27
N LYS A 251 -9.03 -13.77 -2.32
CA LYS A 251 -9.57 -14.95 -3.01
C LYS A 251 -11.04 -14.82 -3.37
N ARG A 252 -11.41 -13.80 -4.13
CA ARG A 252 -12.79 -13.57 -4.55
C ARG A 252 -12.86 -12.74 -5.83
N LEU A 253 -13.96 -12.91 -6.56
CA LEU A 253 -14.35 -12.02 -7.66
C LEU A 253 -14.68 -10.62 -7.12
N ILE A 254 -14.32 -9.60 -7.89
CA ILE A 254 -14.58 -8.19 -7.62
C ILE A 254 -15.32 -7.60 -8.82
N ALA A 255 -16.60 -7.29 -8.65
CA ALA A 255 -17.39 -6.56 -9.64
C ALA A 255 -17.19 -5.05 -9.42
N ILE A 256 -16.78 -4.32 -10.45
CA ILE A 256 -16.62 -2.86 -10.41
C ILE A 256 -17.65 -2.23 -11.34
N GLU A 257 -18.49 -1.34 -10.78
CA GLU A 257 -19.46 -0.53 -11.51
C GLU A 257 -19.00 0.93 -11.54
N LEU A 258 -19.00 1.54 -12.72
CA LEU A 258 -18.55 2.90 -12.96
C LEU A 258 -19.76 3.84 -13.10
N LYS A 259 -19.79 4.91 -12.33
CA LYS A 259 -20.87 5.92 -12.37
C LYS A 259 -20.30 7.32 -12.55
N THR A 260 -20.63 7.95 -13.68
CA THR A 260 -20.25 9.36 -13.96
C THR A 260 -21.06 10.36 -13.13
N GLU A 261 -22.07 9.89 -12.41
CA GLU A 261 -22.90 10.67 -11.52
C GLU A 261 -22.71 10.31 -10.04
N LYS A 262 -23.33 11.11 -9.17
CA LYS A 262 -23.36 10.84 -7.73
C LYS A 262 -24.02 9.49 -7.44
N PHE A 263 -23.56 8.81 -6.39
CA PHE A 263 -24.18 7.58 -5.93
C PHE A 263 -25.68 7.73 -5.66
N LYS A 264 -26.48 6.71 -6.04
CA LYS A 264 -27.92 6.59 -5.79
C LYS A 264 -28.23 5.18 -5.24
N PRO A 265 -29.27 5.02 -4.41
CA PRO A 265 -29.68 3.70 -3.89
C PRO A 265 -29.89 2.64 -4.97
N ALA A 266 -30.38 3.02 -6.16
CA ALA A 266 -30.56 2.10 -7.28
C ALA A 266 -29.26 1.39 -7.71
N HIS A 267 -28.10 2.06 -7.57
CA HIS A 267 -26.81 1.45 -7.90
C HIS A 267 -26.48 0.29 -6.95
N LYS A 268 -26.92 0.37 -5.69
CA LYS A 268 -26.75 -0.73 -4.73
C LYS A 268 -27.57 -1.95 -5.17
N SER A 269 -28.84 -1.75 -5.51
CA SER A 269 -29.72 -2.84 -5.95
C SER A 269 -29.20 -3.54 -7.21
N GLN A 270 -28.66 -2.76 -8.16
CA GLN A 270 -27.99 -3.31 -9.35
C GLN A 270 -26.78 -4.17 -8.97
N MET A 271 -25.91 -3.68 -8.07
CA MET A 271 -24.75 -4.42 -7.60
C MET A 271 -25.13 -5.68 -6.81
N GLU A 272 -26.15 -5.63 -5.96
CA GLU A 272 -26.66 -6.81 -5.22
C GLU A 272 -27.08 -7.94 -6.17
N LEU A 273 -27.75 -7.58 -7.27
CA LEU A 273 -28.11 -8.53 -8.33
C LEU A 273 -26.86 -9.17 -8.96
N TYR A 274 -25.84 -8.36 -9.25
CA TYR A 274 -24.59 -8.83 -9.85
C TYR A 274 -23.84 -9.79 -8.92
N LEU A 275 -23.71 -9.43 -7.64
CA LEU A 275 -23.03 -10.27 -6.65
C LEU A 275 -23.77 -11.58 -6.42
N ALA A 276 -25.10 -11.55 -6.33
CA ALA A 276 -25.90 -12.77 -6.20
C ALA A 276 -25.76 -13.70 -7.41
N TRP A 277 -25.73 -13.12 -8.62
CA TRP A 277 -25.51 -13.89 -9.85
C TRP A 277 -24.11 -14.51 -9.90
N LEU A 278 -23.06 -13.71 -9.62
CA LEU A 278 -21.68 -14.21 -9.57
C LEU A 278 -21.51 -15.32 -8.53
N ALA A 279 -22.05 -15.14 -7.32
CA ALA A 279 -21.99 -16.14 -6.25
C ALA A 279 -22.67 -17.47 -6.64
N LYS A 280 -23.70 -17.41 -7.48
CA LYS A 280 -24.45 -18.59 -7.91
C LYS A 280 -23.82 -19.32 -9.09
N TYR A 281 -23.24 -18.59 -10.04
CA TYR A 281 -22.89 -19.15 -11.35
C TYR A 281 -21.40 -19.09 -11.70
N GLU A 282 -20.61 -18.21 -11.08
CA GLU A 282 -19.19 -18.01 -11.43
C GLU A 282 -18.24 -18.22 -10.24
N GLN A 283 -18.74 -18.21 -9.01
CA GLN A 283 -17.92 -18.42 -7.82
C GLN A 283 -17.48 -19.88 -7.72
N GLU A 284 -16.17 -20.10 -7.61
CA GLU A 284 -15.57 -21.43 -7.42
C GLU A 284 -15.62 -21.87 -5.94
N GLU A 285 -15.50 -23.17 -5.69
CA GLU A 285 -15.66 -23.76 -4.34
C GLU A 285 -14.66 -23.22 -3.29
N ASP A 286 -13.44 -22.86 -3.73
CA ASP A 286 -12.38 -22.33 -2.86
C ASP A 286 -12.33 -20.79 -2.81
N GLU A 287 -13.29 -20.12 -3.45
CA GLU A 287 -13.42 -18.68 -3.44
C GLU A 287 -14.36 -18.17 -2.33
N ASN A 288 -13.99 -17.03 -1.77
CA ASN A 288 -14.87 -16.28 -0.89
C ASN A 288 -15.98 -15.58 -1.71
N PRO A 289 -17.10 -15.19 -1.07
CA PRO A 289 -18.17 -14.47 -1.73
C PRO A 289 -17.69 -13.22 -2.48
N PRO A 290 -18.28 -12.92 -3.66
CA PRO A 290 -17.86 -11.81 -4.50
C PRO A 290 -18.05 -10.46 -3.80
N LEU A 291 -17.23 -9.48 -4.16
CA LEU A 291 -17.27 -8.12 -3.62
C LEU A 291 -17.60 -7.11 -4.73
N GLY A 292 -18.49 -6.19 -4.44
CA GLY A 292 -18.85 -5.08 -5.32
C GLY A 292 -18.05 -3.83 -4.98
N ILE A 293 -17.57 -3.11 -5.98
CA ILE A 293 -17.03 -1.76 -5.86
C ILE A 293 -17.84 -0.85 -6.77
N ILE A 294 -18.47 0.18 -6.20
CA ILE A 294 -19.15 1.22 -6.98
C ILE A 294 -18.25 2.46 -6.97
N LEU A 295 -17.71 2.82 -8.12
CA LEU A 295 -16.92 4.02 -8.33
C LEU A 295 -17.82 5.14 -8.84
N CYS A 296 -17.95 6.22 -8.09
CA CYS A 296 -18.83 7.35 -8.43
C CYS A 296 -18.11 8.70 -8.34
N THR A 297 -18.63 9.74 -8.99
CA THR A 297 -18.03 11.09 -8.92
C THR A 297 -18.18 11.74 -7.55
N SER A 298 -19.21 11.37 -6.79
CA SER A 298 -19.42 11.82 -5.41
C SER A 298 -20.45 10.94 -4.69
N LYS A 299 -20.43 10.96 -3.35
CA LYS A 299 -21.46 10.28 -2.54
C LYS A 299 -21.92 11.12 -1.35
N LYS A 300 -23.18 10.91 -0.95
CA LYS A 300 -23.71 11.48 0.29
C LYS A 300 -23.52 10.48 1.42
N GLN A 301 -22.72 10.86 2.41
CA GLN A 301 -22.33 9.99 3.52
C GLN A 301 -23.55 9.41 4.28
N GLU A 302 -24.58 10.21 4.55
CA GLU A 302 -25.80 9.76 5.23
C GLU A 302 -26.58 8.71 4.41
N GLN A 303 -26.65 8.87 3.08
CA GLN A 303 -27.32 7.88 2.22
C GLN A 303 -26.56 6.55 2.20
N VAL A 304 -25.24 6.59 2.16
CA VAL A 304 -24.39 5.40 2.23
C VAL A 304 -24.60 4.68 3.58
N GLU A 305 -24.75 5.43 4.67
CA GLU A 305 -24.98 4.88 6.01
C GLU A 305 -26.35 4.22 6.17
N LEU A 306 -27.41 4.89 5.69
CA LEU A 306 -28.78 4.38 5.80
C LEU A 306 -29.01 3.07 5.03
N LEU A 307 -28.16 2.76 4.06
CA LEU A 307 -28.24 1.53 3.27
C LEU A 307 -27.57 0.32 3.95
N ASP A 308 -27.09 0.48 5.18
CA ASP A 308 -26.39 -0.52 6.00
C ASP A 308 -25.29 -1.29 5.25
N LEU A 309 -24.50 -0.54 4.47
CA LEU A 309 -23.42 -1.11 3.67
C LEU A 309 -22.28 -1.71 4.50
N LYS A 310 -22.26 -1.46 5.82
CA LYS A 310 -21.24 -2.00 6.73
C LYS A 310 -21.27 -3.53 6.84
N GLN A 311 -22.41 -4.15 6.58
CA GLN A 311 -22.56 -5.61 6.54
C GLN A 311 -22.63 -6.17 5.11
N SER A 312 -22.63 -5.31 4.09
CA SER A 312 -22.69 -5.73 2.70
C SER A 312 -21.31 -5.94 2.11
N ASP A 313 -21.18 -6.87 1.16
CA ASP A 313 -20.00 -7.01 0.31
C ASP A 313 -19.94 -5.90 -0.78
N ILE A 314 -20.47 -4.69 -0.53
CA ILE A 314 -20.46 -3.57 -1.47
C ILE A 314 -19.70 -2.38 -0.88
N HIS A 315 -18.62 -2.02 -1.55
CA HIS A 315 -17.82 -0.84 -1.25
C HIS A 315 -18.16 0.31 -2.20
N ILE A 316 -18.54 1.46 -1.65
CA ILE A 316 -18.78 2.68 -2.43
C ILE A 316 -17.59 3.60 -2.26
N ALA A 317 -16.95 3.95 -3.36
CA ALA A 317 -15.84 4.89 -3.37
C ALA A 317 -16.08 6.04 -4.35
N GLU A 318 -15.54 7.20 -4.00
CA GLU A 318 -15.40 8.29 -4.96
C GLU A 318 -14.17 8.04 -5.84
N TYR A 319 -14.18 8.54 -7.07
CA TYR A 319 -12.97 8.62 -7.89
C TYR A 319 -12.67 10.07 -8.30
N LEU A 320 -11.39 10.40 -8.43
CA LEU A 320 -10.90 11.71 -8.82
C LEU A 320 -10.13 11.60 -10.14
N THR A 321 -10.66 12.18 -11.21
CA THR A 321 -9.95 12.28 -12.51
C THR A 321 -9.00 13.48 -12.59
N VAL A 322 -9.03 14.34 -11.58
CA VAL A 322 -8.10 15.47 -11.45
C VAL A 322 -7.61 15.50 -10.01
N LEU A 323 -6.30 15.44 -9.83
CA LEU A 323 -5.69 15.46 -8.51
C LEU A 323 -5.80 16.88 -7.89
N PRO A 324 -6.53 17.07 -6.78
CA PRO A 324 -6.52 18.34 -6.07
C PRO A 324 -5.12 18.62 -5.48
N SER A 325 -4.88 19.86 -5.08
CA SER A 325 -3.62 20.20 -4.40
C SER A 325 -3.40 19.30 -3.18
N LYS A 326 -2.15 18.88 -2.94
CA LYS A 326 -1.80 17.96 -1.85
C LYS A 326 -2.37 18.39 -0.51
N LYS A 327 -2.24 19.69 -0.18
CA LYS A 327 -2.78 20.27 1.05
C LYS A 327 -4.31 20.14 1.18
N LEU A 328 -5.03 20.35 0.07
CA LEU A 328 -6.50 20.21 0.06
C LEU A 328 -6.91 18.74 0.21
N LEU A 329 -6.21 17.82 -0.46
CA LEU A 329 -6.44 16.39 -0.34
C LEU A 329 -6.22 15.91 1.11
N GLU A 330 -5.09 16.27 1.72
CA GLU A 330 -4.77 15.97 3.11
C GLU A 330 -5.86 16.45 4.06
N GLN A 331 -6.31 17.71 3.91
CA GLN A 331 -7.38 18.27 4.74
C GLN A 331 -8.69 17.49 4.60
N ARG A 332 -9.11 17.17 3.36
CA ARG A 332 -10.34 16.41 3.11
C ARG A 332 -10.28 15.02 3.73
N LEU A 333 -9.20 14.29 3.51
CA LEU A 333 -9.03 12.93 4.03
C LEU A 333 -8.92 12.92 5.56
N HIS A 334 -8.19 13.85 6.15
CA HIS A 334 -8.07 13.95 7.60
C HIS A 334 -9.43 14.22 8.27
N LEU A 335 -10.23 15.12 7.70
CA LEU A 335 -11.60 15.38 8.16
C LEU A 335 -12.49 14.15 8.03
N ALA A 336 -12.37 13.39 6.93
CA ALA A 336 -13.12 12.16 6.72
C ALA A 336 -12.77 11.09 7.76
N VAL A 337 -11.47 10.86 8.01
CA VAL A 337 -10.98 9.93 9.04
C VAL A 337 -11.47 10.34 10.42
N LYS A 338 -11.35 11.63 10.79
CA LYS A 338 -11.79 12.13 12.10
C LYS A 338 -13.30 11.92 12.32
N LYS A 339 -14.12 12.27 11.32
CA LYS A 339 -15.57 12.04 11.36
C LYS A 339 -15.92 10.56 11.49
N ALA A 340 -15.20 9.68 10.80
CA ALA A 340 -15.41 8.24 10.89
C ALA A 340 -15.10 7.71 12.31
N LYS A 341 -13.96 8.10 12.89
CA LYS A 341 -13.56 7.66 14.24
C LYS A 341 -14.52 8.14 15.34
N GLN A 342 -15.01 9.38 15.26
CA GLN A 342 -15.99 9.91 16.22
C GLN A 342 -17.30 9.11 16.28
N ARG A 343 -17.64 8.37 15.22
CA ARG A 343 -18.86 7.56 15.16
C ARG A 343 -18.70 6.18 15.80
N PHE A 344 -17.47 5.73 16.06
CA PHE A 344 -17.21 4.50 16.81
C PHE A 344 -17.11 4.74 18.32
N SER A 345 -17.03 6.00 18.74
CA SER A 345 -17.04 6.40 20.15
C SER A 345 -18.45 6.68 20.72
N HIS A 346 -19.50 6.44 19.94
CA HIS A 346 -20.92 6.46 20.32
C HIS A 346 -21.50 5.12 19.93
#